data_AF-A0A7C5TJK8-F1
#
_entry.id   AF-A0A7C5TJK8-F1
#
_cell.length_a   1.000
_cell.length_b   1.000
_cell.length_c   1.000
_cell.angle_alpha   90.00
_cell.angle_beta   90.00
_cell.angle_gamma   90.00
#
_symmetry.space_group_name_H-M   'P 1'
#
loop_
_entity.id
_entity.type
_entity.pdbx_description
1 polymer ?
#
loop_
_entity_poly.entity_id
_entity_poly.type
_entity_poly.pdbx_seq_one_letter_code
_entity_poly.pdbx_strand_id
1 'polypeptide(L)'
;NWLAVLVAILASLALWEYARRLKRYGIPGNLIVATFSALSAFYGGIAYFSGNWVYYASIPTIYIFFFTLAREFVKGVEDYEGDRTNNVRTLAVIAGITKAWIVSKAILLALLITSPLPFFLAGFNSAYLVSISALDVILVLTLLLPHDIKSAEKARAWLKVYALGTMLAFLLGSSPFIRP
;
A
#
# COMPACT_ATOMS: atom_id res chain seq x y z
N ASN A 1 -26.76 -3.94 4.70
CA ASN A 1 -26.13 -3.31 3.52
C ASN A 1 -25.77 -4.40 2.52
N TRP A 2 -26.59 -4.64 1.47
CA TRP A 2 -26.36 -5.72 0.49
C TRP A 2 -25.10 -5.53 -0.35
N LEU A 3 -24.67 -4.28 -0.58
CA LEU A 3 -23.41 -3.98 -1.25
C LEU A 3 -22.23 -4.51 -0.44
N ALA A 4 -22.23 -4.31 0.88
CA ALA A 4 -21.19 -4.84 1.76
C ALA A 4 -21.12 -6.38 1.73
N VAL A 5 -22.26 -7.05 1.65
CA VAL A 5 -22.33 -8.52 1.52
C VAL A 5 -21.76 -8.97 0.17
N LEU A 6 -22.16 -8.32 -0.93
CA LEU A 6 -21.65 -8.63 -2.27
C LEU A 6 -20.14 -8.46 -2.35
N VAL A 7 -19.61 -7.35 -1.83
CA VAL A 7 -18.17 -7.07 -1.78
C VAL A 7 -17.45 -8.15 -0.97
N ALA A 8 -17.99 -8.58 0.17
CA ALA A 8 -17.39 -9.63 1.00
C ALA A 8 -17.36 -11.00 0.30
N ILE A 9 -18.41 -11.36 -0.45
CA ILE A 9 -18.46 -12.61 -1.23
C ILE A 9 -17.43 -12.59 -2.35
N LEU A 10 -17.41 -11.52 -3.16
CA LEU A 10 -16.43 -11.36 -4.25
C LEU A 10 -14.99 -11.38 -3.71
N ALA A 11 -14.77 -10.70 -2.59
CA ALA A 11 -13.50 -10.70 -1.88
C ALA A 11 -13.08 -12.13 -1.48
N SER A 12 -13.99 -12.89 -0.86
CA SER A 12 -13.71 -14.26 -0.41
C SER A 12 -13.37 -15.18 -1.58
N LEU A 13 -14.10 -15.08 -2.69
CA LEU A 13 -13.85 -15.87 -3.90
C LEU A 13 -12.49 -15.55 -4.54
N ALA A 14 -12.13 -14.27 -4.63
CA ALA A 14 -10.83 -13.90 -5.18
C ALA A 14 -9.66 -14.25 -4.25
N LEU A 15 -9.84 -14.22 -2.93
CA LEU A 15 -8.83 -14.74 -1.98
C LEU A 15 -8.66 -16.26 -2.09
N TRP A 16 -9.75 -16.99 -2.31
CA TRP A 16 -9.69 -18.43 -2.58
C TRP A 16 -8.89 -18.74 -3.85
N GLU A 17 -9.17 -18.06 -4.97
CA GLU A 17 -8.41 -18.25 -6.21
C GLU A 17 -6.94 -17.80 -6.05
N TYR A 18 -6.69 -16.76 -5.24
CA TYR A 18 -5.34 -16.34 -4.88
C TYR A 18 -4.55 -17.44 -4.18
N ALA A 19 -5.15 -18.06 -3.16
CA ALA A 19 -4.54 -19.16 -2.42
C ALA A 19 -4.31 -20.38 -3.31
N ARG A 20 -5.26 -20.66 -4.23
CA ARG A 20 -5.21 -21.81 -5.12
C ARG A 20 -4.15 -21.68 -6.21
N ARG A 21 -4.04 -20.49 -6.82
CA ARG A 21 -3.25 -20.30 -8.05
C ARG A 21 -2.39 -19.04 -8.02
N LEU A 22 -2.99 -17.86 -7.81
CA LEU A 22 -2.31 -16.58 -8.11
C LEU A 22 -1.08 -16.29 -7.26
N LYS A 23 -0.97 -16.87 -6.05
CA LYS A 23 0.23 -16.75 -5.20
C LYS A 23 1.53 -17.17 -5.94
N ARG A 24 1.45 -18.08 -6.92
CA ARG A 24 2.62 -18.55 -7.70
C ARG A 24 2.92 -17.69 -8.94
N TYR A 25 2.01 -16.80 -9.34
CA TYR A 25 2.14 -16.01 -10.58
C TYR A 25 2.86 -14.67 -10.37
N GLY A 26 3.26 -14.34 -9.14
CA GLY A 26 3.97 -13.09 -8.82
C GLY A 26 3.11 -11.86 -9.02
N ILE A 27 3.25 -11.14 -10.15
CA ILE A 27 2.61 -9.83 -10.38
C ILE A 27 1.08 -9.83 -10.19
N PRO A 28 0.31 -10.77 -10.77
CA PRO A 28 -1.15 -10.83 -10.53
C PRO A 28 -1.48 -11.10 -9.06
N GLY A 29 -0.66 -11.90 -8.37
CA GLY A 29 -0.79 -12.13 -6.94
C GLY A 29 -0.58 -10.84 -6.14
N ASN A 30 0.46 -10.06 -6.46
CA ASN A 30 0.77 -8.79 -5.81
C ASN A 30 -0.35 -7.76 -6.01
N LEU A 31 -0.95 -7.70 -7.21
CA LEU A 31 -2.09 -6.84 -7.49
C LEU A 31 -3.31 -7.21 -6.63
N ILE A 32 -3.55 -8.50 -6.42
CA ILE A 32 -4.61 -8.97 -5.52
C ILE A 32 -4.28 -8.55 -4.08
N VAL A 33 -3.08 -8.85 -3.58
CA VAL A 33 -2.68 -8.45 -2.21
C VAL A 33 -2.87 -6.95 -1.98
N ALA A 34 -2.46 -6.11 -2.95
CA ALA A 34 -2.67 -4.67 -2.92
C ALA A 34 -4.15 -4.27 -2.94
N THR A 35 -4.95 -4.87 -3.83
CA THR A 35 -6.40 -4.62 -3.95
C THR A 35 -7.12 -4.93 -2.65
N PHE A 36 -6.84 -6.07 -2.04
CA PHE A 36 -7.50 -6.51 -0.82
C PHE A 36 -7.07 -5.73 0.41
N SER A 37 -5.80 -5.35 0.49
CA SER A 37 -5.31 -4.43 1.51
C SER A 37 -6.03 -3.09 1.43
N ALA A 38 -6.18 -2.54 0.22
CA ALA A 38 -6.89 -1.28 -0.03
C ALA A 38 -8.40 -1.38 0.23
N LEU A 39 -9.00 -2.51 -0.12
CA LEU A 39 -10.43 -2.78 0.07
C LEU A 39 -10.81 -2.75 1.54
N SER A 40 -9.90 -3.09 2.47
CA SER A 40 -10.16 -3.00 3.91
C SER A 40 -10.56 -1.59 4.36
N ALA A 41 -9.86 -0.56 3.87
CA ALA A 41 -10.20 0.84 4.14
C ALA A 41 -11.50 1.25 3.45
N PHE A 42 -11.69 0.83 2.19
CA PHE A 42 -12.90 1.15 1.43
C PHE A 42 -14.16 0.55 2.07
N TYR A 43 -14.05 -0.67 2.57
CA TYR A 43 -15.13 -1.39 3.26
C TYR A 43 -15.60 -0.68 4.52
N GLY A 44 -14.67 -0.04 5.26
CA GLY A 44 -15.01 0.83 6.38
C GLY A 44 -15.90 2.02 5.97
N GLY A 45 -15.62 2.63 4.81
CA GLY A 45 -16.47 3.68 4.24
C GLY A 45 -17.89 3.20 3.89
N ILE A 46 -18.01 1.98 3.35
CA ILE A 46 -19.30 1.35 3.05
C ILE A 46 -20.15 1.16 4.34
N ALA A 47 -19.53 0.99 5.50
CA ALA A 47 -20.24 0.83 6.76
C ALA A 47 -20.86 2.14 7.28
N TYR A 48 -20.23 3.30 7.01
CA TYR A 48 -20.72 4.61 7.43
C TYR A 48 -21.88 5.13 6.56
N PHE A 49 -21.81 4.89 5.25
CA PHE A 49 -22.90 5.05 4.26
C PHE A 49 -23.69 6.38 4.31
N SER A 50 -23.04 7.49 4.66
CA SER A 50 -23.66 8.83 4.69
C SER A 50 -22.67 9.93 4.30
N GLY A 51 -23.17 11.06 3.79
CA GLY A 51 -22.36 12.17 3.28
C GLY A 51 -21.47 11.78 2.09
N ASN A 52 -20.36 12.51 1.90
CA ASN A 52 -19.37 12.25 0.85
C ASN A 52 -18.40 11.10 1.21
N TRP A 53 -18.89 10.02 1.82
CA TRP A 53 -18.06 8.93 2.32
C TRP A 53 -17.18 8.29 1.25
N VAL A 54 -17.66 8.21 0.00
CA VAL A 54 -16.88 7.67 -1.13
C VAL A 54 -15.60 8.46 -1.30
N TYR A 55 -15.70 9.79 -1.31
CA TYR A 55 -14.56 10.68 -1.47
C TYR A 55 -13.52 10.49 -0.35
N TYR A 56 -13.97 10.48 0.91
CA TYR A 56 -13.08 10.31 2.06
C TYR A 56 -12.47 8.91 2.16
N ALA A 57 -13.18 7.87 1.73
CA ALA A 57 -12.68 6.49 1.74
C ALA A 57 -11.73 6.21 0.56
N SER A 58 -11.98 6.81 -0.61
CA SER A 58 -11.17 6.57 -1.82
C SER A 58 -9.71 6.97 -1.65
N ILE A 59 -9.42 8.05 -0.93
CA ILE A 59 -8.06 8.56 -0.74
C ILE A 59 -7.15 7.56 0.00
N PRO A 60 -7.47 7.12 1.24
CA PRO A 60 -6.68 6.11 1.92
C PRO A 60 -6.69 4.77 1.17
N THR A 61 -7.79 4.42 0.48
CA THR A 61 -7.85 3.20 -0.35
C THR A 61 -6.82 3.22 -1.48
N ILE A 62 -6.79 4.28 -2.28
CA ILE A 62 -5.83 4.43 -3.39
C ILE A 62 -4.40 4.43 -2.85
N TYR A 63 -4.18 5.15 -1.75
CA TYR A 63 -2.89 5.19 -1.09
C TYR A 63 -2.42 3.79 -0.65
N ILE A 64 -3.26 3.05 0.09
CA ILE A 64 -2.95 1.69 0.56
C ILE A 64 -2.69 0.75 -0.61
N PHE A 65 -3.43 0.88 -1.72
CA PHE A 65 -3.24 0.05 -2.91
C PHE A 65 -1.82 0.21 -3.46
N PHE A 66 -1.45 1.44 -3.84
CA PHE A 66 -0.14 1.70 -4.44
C PHE A 66 0.99 1.42 -3.48
N PHE A 67 0.82 1.77 -2.20
CA PHE A 67 1.82 1.53 -1.18
C PHE A 67 2.07 0.02 -0.97
N THR A 68 1.00 -0.77 -0.88
CA THR A 68 1.10 -2.23 -0.75
C THR A 68 1.74 -2.85 -1.99
N LEU A 69 1.36 -2.38 -3.18
CA LEU A 69 1.95 -2.86 -4.43
C LEU A 69 3.46 -2.60 -4.49
N ALA A 70 3.90 -1.40 -4.13
CA ALA A 70 5.32 -1.05 -4.06
C ALA A 70 6.07 -1.94 -3.07
N ARG A 71 5.47 -2.24 -1.91
CA ARG A 71 6.03 -3.14 -0.88
C ARG A 71 6.16 -4.59 -1.35
N GLU A 72 5.17 -5.11 -2.07
CA GLU A 72 5.27 -6.46 -2.65
C GLU A 72 6.37 -6.54 -3.72
N PHE A 73 6.66 -5.45 -4.43
CA PHE A 73 7.83 -5.39 -5.33
C PHE A 73 9.16 -5.36 -4.57
N VAL A 74 9.28 -4.59 -3.47
CA VAL A 74 10.47 -4.64 -2.60
C VAL A 74 10.68 -6.04 -2.04
N LYS A 75 9.60 -6.67 -1.56
CA LYS A 75 9.63 -8.03 -1.03
C LYS A 75 10.08 -9.04 -2.10
N GLY A 76 9.61 -8.91 -3.34
CA GLY A 76 10.09 -9.75 -4.45
C GLY A 76 11.59 -9.58 -4.75
N VAL A 77 12.20 -8.44 -4.40
CA VAL A 77 13.67 -8.26 -4.50
C VAL A 77 14.38 -8.97 -3.36
N GLU A 78 13.87 -8.87 -2.13
CA GLU A 78 14.41 -9.57 -0.96
C GLU A 78 14.36 -11.10 -1.14
N ASP A 79 13.22 -11.60 -1.64
CA ASP A 79 12.95 -13.02 -1.83
C ASP A 79 13.49 -13.57 -3.18
N TYR A 80 14.28 -12.79 -3.94
CA TYR A 80 14.66 -13.09 -5.34
C TYR A 80 15.18 -14.51 -5.57
N GLU A 81 16.15 -14.98 -4.76
CA GLU A 81 16.73 -16.32 -4.92
C GLU A 81 15.71 -17.44 -4.62
N GLY A 82 14.88 -17.24 -3.60
CA GLY A 82 13.81 -18.17 -3.25
C GLY A 82 12.72 -18.23 -4.32
N ASP A 83 12.30 -17.09 -4.83
CA ASP A 83 11.30 -17.01 -5.90
C ASP A 83 11.81 -17.59 -7.21
N ARG A 84 13.08 -17.34 -7.55
CA ARG A 84 13.72 -17.88 -8.75
C ARG A 84 13.79 -19.40 -8.71
N THR A 85 14.24 -19.98 -7.60
CA THR A 85 14.34 -21.45 -7.44
C THR A 85 12.97 -22.14 -7.45
N ASN A 86 11.93 -21.47 -6.95
CA ASN A 86 10.55 -21.97 -6.94
C ASN A 86 9.74 -21.62 -8.19
N ASN A 87 10.37 -21.05 -9.23
CA ASN A 87 9.72 -20.62 -10.47
C ASN A 87 8.56 -19.62 -10.27
N VAL A 88 8.63 -18.80 -9.22
CA VAL A 88 7.66 -17.75 -8.95
C VAL A 88 7.96 -16.55 -9.85
N ARG A 89 6.94 -16.08 -10.56
CA ARG A 89 7.05 -15.05 -11.60
C ARG A 89 6.94 -13.62 -11.03
N THR A 90 7.76 -13.28 -10.03
CA THR A 90 7.78 -11.90 -9.48
C THR A 90 8.45 -10.92 -10.43
N LEU A 91 8.22 -9.62 -10.22
CA LEU A 91 8.83 -8.56 -11.04
C LEU A 91 10.36 -8.64 -11.01
N ALA A 92 10.95 -8.94 -9.85
CA ALA A 92 12.40 -9.10 -9.71
C ALA A 92 12.92 -10.30 -10.49
N VAL A 93 12.20 -11.44 -10.50
CA VAL A 93 12.58 -12.63 -11.28
C VAL A 93 12.48 -12.39 -12.78
N ILE A 94 11.40 -11.76 -13.26
CA ILE A 94 11.15 -11.56 -14.69
C ILE A 94 12.01 -10.43 -15.27
N ALA A 95 12.11 -9.31 -14.54
CA ALA A 95 12.69 -8.06 -15.05
C ALA A 95 14.05 -7.71 -14.42
N GLY A 96 14.48 -8.45 -13.40
CA GLY A 96 15.70 -8.21 -12.63
C GLY A 96 15.49 -7.30 -11.42
N ILE A 97 16.42 -7.42 -10.47
CA ILE A 97 16.43 -6.67 -9.20
C ILE A 97 16.37 -5.15 -9.43
N THR A 98 17.20 -4.64 -10.33
CA THR A 98 17.29 -3.18 -10.59
C THR A 98 15.97 -2.62 -11.11
N LYS A 99 15.29 -3.31 -12.04
CA LYS A 99 14.01 -2.84 -12.58
C LYS A 99 12.90 -2.90 -11.53
N ALA A 100 12.86 -3.95 -10.72
CA ALA A 100 11.90 -4.05 -9.62
C ALA A 100 12.07 -2.90 -8.60
N TRP A 101 13.31 -2.54 -8.29
CA TRP A 101 13.63 -1.36 -7.49
C TRP A 101 13.14 -0.06 -8.12
N ILE A 102 13.44 0.18 -9.39
CA ILE A 102 13.01 1.39 -10.10
C ILE A 102 11.49 1.53 -10.08
N VAL A 103 10.76 0.45 -10.38
CA VAL A 103 9.29 0.46 -10.37
C VAL A 103 8.74 0.71 -8.97
N SER A 104 9.28 0.03 -7.95
CA SER A 104 8.86 0.25 -6.56
C SER A 104 9.10 1.70 -6.12
N LYS A 105 10.30 2.24 -6.36
CA LYS A 105 10.65 3.62 -6.01
C LYS A 105 9.85 4.65 -6.77
N ALA A 106 9.51 4.42 -8.03
CA ALA A 106 8.64 5.33 -8.78
C ALA A 106 7.26 5.46 -8.13
N ILE A 107 6.68 4.33 -7.67
CA ILE A 107 5.41 4.34 -6.93
C ILE A 107 5.58 5.04 -5.57
N LEU A 108 6.63 4.73 -4.81
CA LEU A 108 6.90 5.37 -3.52
C LEU A 108 7.15 6.88 -3.64
N LEU A 109 7.82 7.32 -4.70
CA LEU A 109 8.05 8.74 -4.99
C LEU A 109 6.73 9.45 -5.34
N ALA A 110 5.87 8.82 -6.13
CA ALA A 110 4.55 9.36 -6.39
C ALA A 110 3.72 9.50 -5.10
N LEU A 111 3.78 8.51 -4.21
CA LEU A 111 3.14 8.56 -2.90
C LEU A 111 3.72 9.66 -2.01
N LEU A 112 5.04 9.84 -2.00
CA LEU A 112 5.71 10.93 -1.27
C LEU A 112 5.26 12.31 -1.77
N ILE A 113 5.21 12.52 -3.08
CA ILE A 113 4.78 13.81 -3.67
C ILE A 113 3.30 14.08 -3.36
N THR A 114 2.48 13.04 -3.35
CA THR A 114 1.03 13.15 -3.13
C THR A 114 0.62 13.04 -1.66
N SER A 115 1.54 12.74 -0.74
CA SER A 115 1.27 12.55 0.68
C SER A 115 0.61 13.77 1.37
N PRO A 116 0.85 15.04 0.97
CA PRO A 116 0.19 16.18 1.62
C PRO A 116 -1.24 16.43 1.07
N LEU A 117 -1.62 15.83 -0.05
CA LEU A 117 -2.89 16.11 -0.73
C LEU A 117 -4.12 15.88 0.15
N PRO A 118 -4.19 14.88 1.05
CA PRO A 118 -5.37 14.70 1.89
C PRO A 118 -5.64 15.89 2.82
N PHE A 119 -4.60 16.60 3.27
CA PHE A 119 -4.76 17.84 4.04
C PHE A 119 -5.39 18.94 3.17
N PHE A 120 -4.82 19.18 1.98
CA PHE A 120 -5.23 20.31 1.14
C PHE A 120 -6.56 20.10 0.40
N LEU A 121 -6.85 18.87 -0.02
CA LEU A 121 -8.00 18.57 -0.88
C LEU A 121 -9.14 17.91 -0.11
N ALA A 122 -8.83 17.16 0.94
CA ALA A 122 -9.79 16.28 1.59
C ALA A 122 -10.09 16.60 3.05
N GLY A 123 -9.68 17.77 3.52
CA GLY A 123 -10.06 18.28 4.83
C GLY A 123 -9.50 17.48 6.01
N PHE A 124 -8.43 16.71 5.80
CA PHE A 124 -7.68 16.13 6.92
C PHE A 124 -7.04 17.26 7.73
N ASN A 125 -7.03 17.13 9.06
CA ASN A 125 -6.54 18.17 9.97
C ASN A 125 -4.99 18.30 9.97
N SER A 126 -4.47 19.30 10.69
CA SER A 126 -3.03 19.55 10.80
C SER A 126 -2.24 18.39 11.45
N ALA A 127 -2.86 17.57 12.31
CA ALA A 127 -2.20 16.40 12.87
C ALA A 127 -1.89 15.33 11.80
N TYR A 128 -2.72 15.22 10.75
CA TYR A 128 -2.38 14.41 9.57
C TYR A 128 -1.09 14.92 8.94
N LEU A 129 -1.03 16.21 8.62
CA LEU A 129 0.08 16.81 7.88
C LEU A 129 1.40 16.67 8.63
N VAL A 130 1.39 16.93 9.95
CA VAL A 130 2.59 16.76 10.79
C VAL A 130 3.01 15.29 10.85
N SER A 131 2.06 14.38 11.05
CA SER A 131 2.36 12.95 11.16
C SER A 131 2.89 12.36 9.85
N ILE A 132 2.25 12.67 8.72
CA ILE A 132 2.67 12.16 7.41
C ILE A 132 4.02 12.76 7.01
N SER A 133 4.26 14.05 7.26
CA SER A 133 5.56 14.68 6.99
C SER A 133 6.71 14.04 7.79
N ALA A 134 6.45 13.67 9.05
CA ALA A 134 7.44 12.95 9.86
C ALA A 134 7.70 11.53 9.33
N LEU A 135 6.66 10.84 8.87
CA LEU A 135 6.77 9.50 8.28
C LEU A 135 7.46 9.54 6.91
N ASP A 136 7.26 10.59 6.13
CA ASP A 136 7.85 10.77 4.79
C ASP A 136 9.38 10.76 4.83
N VAL A 137 10.00 11.08 5.97
CA VAL A 137 11.43 10.86 6.20
C VAL A 137 11.81 9.40 5.92
N ILE A 138 10.98 8.44 6.36
CA ILE A 138 11.20 7.01 6.11
C ILE A 138 11.09 6.69 4.61
N LEU A 139 10.12 7.29 3.90
CA LEU A 139 10.02 7.13 2.45
C LEU A 139 11.27 7.67 1.74
N VAL A 140 11.70 8.88 2.08
CA VAL A 140 12.91 9.49 1.53
C VAL A 140 14.13 8.60 1.77
N LEU A 141 14.33 8.13 3.00
CA LEU A 141 15.43 7.21 3.32
C LEU A 141 15.34 5.92 2.50
N THR A 142 14.14 5.37 2.30
CA THR A 142 13.92 4.18 1.45
C THR A 142 14.26 4.44 -0.02
N LEU A 143 13.89 5.62 -0.55
CA LEU A 143 14.21 6.02 -1.92
C LEU A 143 15.71 6.15 -2.17
N LEU A 144 16.48 6.51 -1.14
CA LEU A 144 17.95 6.65 -1.21
C LEU A 144 18.72 5.34 -1.10
N LEU A 145 18.06 4.23 -0.73
CA LEU A 145 18.75 2.94 -0.60
C LEU A 145 19.29 2.41 -1.94
N PRO A 146 20.45 1.74 -1.95
CA PRO A 146 20.98 1.13 -3.17
C PRO A 146 20.08 0.01 -3.71
N HIS A 147 20.22 -0.30 -5.00
CA HIS A 147 19.38 -1.30 -5.70
C HIS A 147 19.90 -2.73 -5.51
N ASP A 148 20.00 -3.17 -4.26
CA ASP A 148 20.48 -4.51 -3.89
C ASP A 148 19.50 -5.23 -2.94
N ILE A 149 19.78 -6.51 -2.66
CA ILE A 149 18.92 -7.38 -1.83
C ILE A 149 18.96 -6.98 -0.34
N LYS A 150 20.15 -6.61 0.19
CA LYS A 150 20.28 -6.21 1.60
C LYS A 150 19.52 -4.92 1.89
N SER A 151 19.52 -4.02 0.92
CA SER A 151 18.72 -2.80 0.94
C SER A 151 17.21 -3.09 0.91
N ALA A 152 16.79 -4.16 0.23
CA ALA A 152 15.37 -4.54 0.15
C ALA A 152 14.85 -5.05 1.51
N GLU A 153 15.67 -5.82 2.23
CA GLU A 153 15.37 -6.26 3.59
C GLU A 153 15.14 -5.07 4.54
N LYS A 154 16.04 -4.07 4.50
CA LYS A 154 15.89 -2.83 5.27
C LYS A 154 14.63 -2.06 4.87
N ALA A 155 14.42 -1.86 3.56
CA ALA A 155 13.25 -1.18 3.03
C ALA A 155 11.96 -1.86 3.46
N ARG A 156 11.88 -3.20 3.45
CA ARG A 156 10.70 -3.93 3.92
C ARG A 156 10.37 -3.64 5.37
N ALA A 157 11.38 -3.63 6.25
CA ALA A 157 11.20 -3.30 7.67
C ALA A 157 10.73 -1.86 7.86
N TRP A 158 11.40 -0.90 7.21
CA TRP A 158 11.06 0.53 7.27
C TRP A 158 9.66 0.82 6.73
N LEU A 159 9.31 0.25 5.58
CA LEU A 159 7.99 0.41 4.97
C LEU A 159 6.90 -0.26 5.83
N LYS A 160 7.20 -1.27 6.65
CA LYS A 160 6.23 -1.80 7.63
C LYS A 160 5.94 -0.79 8.74
N VAL A 161 6.97 -0.12 9.27
CA VAL A 161 6.81 0.95 10.26
C VAL A 161 6.02 2.11 9.66
N TYR A 162 6.38 2.52 8.44
CA TYR A 162 5.67 3.55 7.69
C TYR A 162 4.19 3.20 7.48
N ALA A 163 3.87 1.94 7.14
CA ALA A 163 2.49 1.48 6.96
C ALA A 163 1.65 1.71 8.21
N LEU A 164 2.15 1.24 9.36
CA LEU A 164 1.45 1.36 10.65
C LEU A 164 1.32 2.82 11.08
N GLY A 165 2.39 3.60 10.92
CA GLY A 165 2.35 5.04 11.18
C GLY A 165 1.35 5.76 10.31
N THR A 166 1.28 5.43 9.02
CA THR A 166 0.34 6.07 8.08
C THR A 166 -1.11 5.72 8.39
N MET A 167 -1.39 4.49 8.82
CA MET A 167 -2.73 4.12 9.32
C MET A 167 -3.13 5.01 10.51
N LEU A 168 -2.23 5.23 11.46
CA LEU A 168 -2.48 6.13 12.60
C LEU A 168 -2.64 7.59 12.13
N ALA A 169 -1.83 8.06 11.18
CA ALA A 169 -1.92 9.40 10.63
C ALA A 169 -3.29 9.65 9.98
N PHE A 170 -3.81 8.72 9.19
CA PHE A 170 -5.16 8.82 8.62
C PHE A 170 -6.26 8.82 9.70
N LEU A 171 -6.11 8.02 10.77
CA LEU A 171 -7.08 8.01 11.87
C LEU A 171 -7.07 9.32 12.67
N LEU A 172 -5.89 9.85 13.02
CA LEU A 172 -5.76 11.13 13.71
C LEU A 172 -6.24 12.29 12.83
N GLY A 173 -5.91 12.23 11.55
CA GLY A 173 -6.26 13.21 10.54
C GLY A 173 -7.73 13.36 10.23
N SER A 174 -8.50 12.28 10.43
CA SER A 174 -9.95 12.24 10.27
C SER A 174 -10.71 12.46 11.59
N SER A 175 -9.98 12.62 12.70
CA SER A 175 -10.58 12.82 14.02
C SER A 175 -11.28 14.19 14.10
N PRO A 176 -12.58 14.24 14.47
CA PRO A 176 -13.32 15.49 14.62
C PRO A 176 -12.88 16.30 15.86
N PHE A 177 -12.10 15.69 16.75
CA PHE A 177 -11.63 16.30 18.00
C PHE A 177 -10.40 17.20 17.80
N ILE A 178 -9.68 17.01 16.68
CA ILE A 178 -8.50 17.80 16.33
C ILE A 178 -8.94 18.73 15.20
N ARG A 179 -9.22 19.99 15.56
CA ARG A 179 -9.58 21.03 14.59
C ARG A 179 -8.34 21.41 13.74
N PRO A 180 -8.54 21.85 12.48
CA PRO A 180 -7.46 22.22 11.58
C PRO A 180 -6.52 23.27 12.18
#